data_AF-A0A0J6SCK6-F1
#
_entry.id   AF-A0A0J6SCK6-F1
#
_cell.length_a   1.000
_cell.length_b   1.000
_cell.length_c   1.000
_cell.angle_alpha   90.00
_cell.angle_beta   90.00
_cell.angle_gamma   90.00
#
_symmetry.space_group_name_H-M   'P 1'
#
loop_
_entity.id
_entity.type
_entity.pdbx_description
1 polymer ?
#
loop_
_entity_poly.entity_id
_entity_poly.type
_entity_poly.pdbx_seq_one_letter_code
_entity_poly.pdbx_strand_id
1 'polypeptide(L)'
;MLVIGAGFSGLAMAIRSRQAGLDDLLVVEKAEAVGGTWHENTYPGAACDIPSHLYALSFAPKPDWSRTYAAQPEIAAYLRGLVARFDLDRHIALSTAVTGAVWDATRSLWRVETDRGPLEARVLVSGMGALHHPAIPAIPGLHSFLGPLFHTSAWDHGVPLKDKRVGVIGTGASAIQLVPAIAPEVGRLVLFQRTAPWVMPRHDRPIGAPLQALFHRLPAARRLLRAGQFWLREAQAASGFTRVSGLTRLAEAASRYHLRRQISDPALRAKLAPPYRFGCKRVLISDDYYPALARPNVTLETGRIRTVTPDGVIMADGRHHPLDVLVLATGFDPTASLARVPVVGRDGLILARAWGERVAAHRGVMVAGFPNFFMLLGPNTGLGHNSVVLMIEAQVEYVLACLAEMRARDLAAIEPTPEAQARDLAGLEARLSGSIWQQGGCASWYQDAAGRNIALWPGTVVAYRRAMRVPDWSDFVLTPT
;
A
#
# COMPACT_ATOMS: atom_id res chain seq x y z
N MET A 1 -3.53 -16.88 -18.87
CA MET A 1 -3.20 -15.52 -18.32
C MET A 1 -2.18 -15.66 -17.20
N LEU A 2 -1.17 -14.81 -17.12
CA LEU A 2 -0.20 -14.81 -16.00
C LEU A 2 -0.45 -13.60 -15.09
N VAL A 3 -0.52 -13.84 -13.78
CA VAL A 3 -0.70 -12.81 -12.74
C VAL A 3 0.54 -12.80 -11.84
N ILE A 4 1.15 -11.64 -11.61
CA ILE A 4 2.33 -11.50 -10.76
C ILE A 4 1.92 -10.98 -9.38
N GLY A 5 2.23 -11.75 -8.33
CA GLY A 5 1.98 -11.46 -6.92
C GLY A 5 0.68 -12.08 -6.40
N ALA A 6 0.73 -12.68 -5.21
CA ALA A 6 -0.40 -13.34 -4.53
C ALA A 6 -0.88 -12.57 -3.29
N GLY A 7 -0.87 -11.24 -3.36
CA GLY A 7 -1.57 -10.36 -2.41
C GLY A 7 -3.05 -10.19 -2.73
N PHE A 8 -3.70 -9.18 -2.13
CA PHE A 8 -5.11 -8.86 -2.43
C PHE A 8 -5.39 -8.72 -3.93
N SER A 9 -4.51 -8.04 -4.68
CA SER A 9 -4.67 -7.81 -6.12
C SER A 9 -4.69 -9.12 -6.92
N GLY A 10 -3.66 -9.96 -6.77
CA GLY A 10 -3.57 -11.20 -7.53
C GLY A 10 -4.64 -12.22 -7.13
N LEU A 11 -4.94 -12.35 -5.83
CA LEU A 11 -6.02 -13.22 -5.37
C LEU A 11 -7.39 -12.74 -5.88
N ALA A 12 -7.65 -11.42 -5.89
CA ALA A 12 -8.87 -10.88 -6.45
C ALA A 12 -8.99 -11.17 -7.96
N MET A 13 -7.90 -10.98 -8.71
CA MET A 13 -7.84 -11.28 -10.13
C MET A 13 -8.13 -12.75 -10.40
N ALA A 14 -7.44 -13.67 -9.71
CA ALA A 14 -7.62 -15.11 -9.87
C ALA A 14 -9.06 -15.55 -9.54
N ILE A 15 -9.60 -15.12 -8.40
CA ILE A 15 -10.98 -15.48 -7.99
C ILE A 15 -12.00 -15.00 -9.03
N ARG A 16 -11.89 -13.74 -9.46
CA ARG A 16 -12.86 -13.16 -10.39
C ARG A 16 -12.72 -13.71 -11.81
N SER A 17 -11.51 -14.01 -12.26
CA SER A 17 -11.27 -14.73 -13.52
C SER A 17 -11.96 -16.09 -13.53
N ARG A 18 -11.78 -16.90 -12.48
CA ARG A 18 -12.45 -18.21 -12.39
C ARG A 18 -13.97 -18.09 -12.36
N GLN A 19 -14.49 -17.11 -11.61
CA GLN A 19 -15.93 -16.83 -11.60
C GLN A 19 -16.47 -16.38 -12.97
N ALA A 20 -15.63 -15.77 -13.81
CA ALA A 20 -15.95 -15.41 -15.19
C ALA A 20 -15.71 -16.56 -16.20
N GLY A 21 -15.35 -17.76 -15.74
CA GLY A 21 -15.07 -18.91 -16.59
C GLY A 21 -13.69 -18.88 -17.27
N LEU A 22 -12.77 -18.05 -16.78
CA LEU A 22 -11.38 -18.00 -17.22
C LEU A 22 -10.53 -18.81 -16.23
N ASP A 23 -10.31 -20.10 -16.52
CA ASP A 23 -9.54 -21.02 -15.65
C ASP A 23 -8.09 -21.23 -16.13
N ASP A 24 -7.77 -20.87 -17.38
CA ASP A 24 -6.38 -20.85 -17.90
C ASP A 24 -5.63 -19.63 -17.34
N LEU A 25 -5.21 -19.76 -16.08
CA LEU A 25 -4.43 -18.75 -15.37
C LEU A 25 -3.41 -19.35 -14.42
N LEU A 26 -2.31 -18.63 -14.27
CA LEU A 26 -1.27 -18.89 -13.28
C LEU A 26 -0.97 -17.59 -12.53
N VAL A 27 -0.89 -17.68 -11.20
CA VAL A 27 -0.40 -16.64 -10.30
C VAL A 27 0.99 -17.05 -9.85
N VAL A 28 1.99 -16.17 -10.00
CA VAL A 28 3.34 -16.40 -9.49
C VAL A 28 3.62 -15.47 -8.31
N GLU A 29 4.22 -15.99 -7.25
CA GLU A 29 4.56 -15.24 -6.04
C GLU A 29 6.01 -15.54 -5.65
N LYS A 30 6.79 -14.48 -5.40
CA LYS A 30 8.20 -14.60 -5.01
C LYS A 30 8.34 -15.20 -3.62
N ALA A 31 7.37 -14.94 -2.74
CA ALA A 31 7.36 -15.46 -1.38
C ALA A 31 6.95 -16.92 -1.32
N GLU A 32 7.29 -17.57 -0.21
CA GLU A 32 6.93 -18.93 0.15
C GLU A 32 5.46 -19.09 0.56
N ALA A 33 4.71 -17.99 0.67
CA ALA A 33 3.29 -18.00 0.98
C ALA A 33 2.54 -16.81 0.38
N VAL A 34 1.22 -16.96 0.26
CA VAL A 34 0.32 -15.88 -0.17
C VAL A 34 0.14 -14.82 0.92
N GLY A 35 -0.23 -13.61 0.51
CA GLY A 35 -0.61 -12.53 1.44
C GLY A 35 -0.01 -11.17 1.10
N GLY A 36 1.05 -11.13 0.28
CA GLY A 36 1.75 -9.91 -0.11
C GLY A 36 2.20 -9.11 1.11
N THR A 37 1.72 -7.86 1.24
CA THR A 37 1.99 -7.00 2.41
C THR A 37 1.76 -7.71 3.75
N TRP A 38 0.70 -8.51 3.85
CA TRP A 38 0.34 -9.22 5.09
C TRP A 38 1.12 -10.51 5.29
N HIS A 39 1.90 -10.97 4.32
CA HIS A 39 2.91 -12.01 4.53
C HIS A 39 4.23 -11.38 5.00
N GLU A 40 4.71 -10.32 4.34
CA GLU A 40 6.01 -9.72 4.63
C GLU A 40 6.04 -8.93 5.96
N ASN A 41 4.99 -8.17 6.28
CA ASN A 41 5.02 -7.21 7.40
C ASN A 41 4.56 -7.82 8.72
N THR A 42 5.42 -8.61 9.36
CA THR A 42 5.10 -9.35 10.59
C THR A 42 5.58 -8.68 11.89
N TYR A 43 5.98 -7.40 11.83
CA TYR A 43 6.45 -6.68 13.01
C TYR A 43 5.34 -6.51 14.08
N PRO A 44 5.71 -6.44 15.37
CA PRO A 44 4.75 -6.28 16.47
C PRO A 44 3.82 -5.07 16.27
N GLY A 45 2.52 -5.29 16.42
CA GLY A 45 1.49 -4.24 16.28
C GLY A 45 1.00 -4.00 14.85
N ALA A 46 1.58 -4.64 13.83
CA ALA A 46 1.14 -4.52 12.43
C ALA A 46 -0.37 -4.78 12.29
N ALA A 47 -1.10 -3.81 11.74
CA ALA A 47 -2.56 -3.87 11.62
C ALA A 47 -3.10 -2.96 10.51
N CYS A 48 -4.32 -3.21 10.04
CA CYS A 48 -4.96 -2.34 9.04
C CYS A 48 -5.44 -1.02 9.65
N ASP A 49 -5.52 0.03 8.83
CA ASP A 49 -6.04 1.36 9.21
C ASP A 49 -7.42 1.66 8.62
N ILE A 50 -8.00 0.67 7.93
CA ILE A 50 -9.37 0.65 7.43
C ILE A 50 -10.15 -0.40 8.23
N PRO A 51 -11.43 -0.15 8.59
CA PRO A 51 -12.23 -1.13 9.31
C PRO A 51 -12.24 -2.50 8.61
N SER A 52 -12.05 -3.59 9.35
CA SER A 52 -11.81 -4.93 8.81
C SER A 52 -12.91 -5.41 7.87
N HIS A 53 -14.19 -5.09 8.20
CA HIS A 53 -15.32 -5.42 7.32
C HIS A 53 -15.31 -4.68 5.98
N LEU A 54 -14.60 -3.56 5.87
CA LEU A 54 -14.39 -2.78 4.63
C LEU A 54 -13.05 -3.13 3.96
N TYR A 55 -12.04 -3.52 4.73
CA TYR A 55 -10.72 -3.99 4.27
C TYR A 55 -10.73 -5.50 3.98
N ALA A 56 -11.69 -5.93 3.17
CA ALA A 56 -11.88 -7.31 2.72
C ALA A 56 -12.52 -7.30 1.33
N LEU A 57 -12.32 -8.37 0.56
CA LEU A 57 -12.95 -8.52 -0.75
C LEU A 57 -14.48 -8.57 -0.60
N SER A 58 -15.17 -7.72 -1.33
CA SER A 58 -16.63 -7.56 -1.27
C SER A 58 -17.39 -8.83 -1.65
N PHE A 59 -16.81 -9.62 -2.56
CA PHE A 59 -17.31 -10.93 -2.99
C PHE A 59 -16.84 -12.10 -2.10
N ALA A 60 -15.92 -11.86 -1.17
CA ALA A 60 -15.45 -12.87 -0.21
C ALA A 60 -15.41 -12.33 1.24
N PRO A 61 -16.55 -11.89 1.80
CA PRO A 61 -16.56 -11.26 3.12
C PRO A 61 -16.28 -12.25 4.25
N LYS A 62 -15.52 -11.80 5.27
CA LYS A 62 -15.29 -12.51 6.54
C LYS A 62 -16.25 -12.00 7.63
N PRO A 63 -17.04 -12.86 8.30
CA PRO A 63 -18.04 -12.46 9.30
C PRO A 63 -17.48 -12.27 10.72
N ASP A 64 -16.40 -12.95 11.05
CA ASP A 64 -15.88 -13.20 12.39
C ASP A 64 -14.58 -12.41 12.66
N TRP A 65 -14.49 -11.16 12.17
CA TRP A 65 -13.34 -10.31 12.49
C TRP A 65 -13.23 -10.12 14.02
N SER A 66 -12.02 -10.22 14.57
CA SER A 66 -11.80 -10.11 16.02
C SER A 66 -11.93 -8.68 16.55
N ARG A 67 -11.62 -7.68 15.70
CA ARG A 67 -11.60 -6.26 16.05
C ARG A 67 -12.02 -5.38 14.88
N THR A 68 -12.36 -4.12 15.18
CA THR A 68 -12.64 -3.08 14.18
C THR A 68 -11.49 -2.93 13.20
N TYR A 69 -10.24 -2.98 13.68
CA TYR A 69 -9.05 -3.00 12.84
C TYR A 69 -8.23 -4.25 13.11
N ALA A 70 -8.27 -5.21 12.17
CA ALA A 70 -7.61 -6.49 12.29
C ALA A 70 -6.08 -6.34 12.30
N ALA A 71 -5.44 -7.14 13.14
CA ALA A 71 -3.99 -7.30 13.15
C ALA A 71 -3.52 -8.15 11.96
N GLN A 72 -2.24 -8.04 11.61
CA GLN A 72 -1.65 -8.74 10.49
C GLN A 72 -1.92 -10.26 10.48
N PRO A 73 -1.80 -11.01 11.60
CA PRO A 73 -2.00 -12.46 11.56
C PRO A 73 -3.40 -12.86 11.11
N GLU A 74 -4.43 -12.09 11.50
CA GLU A 74 -5.82 -12.36 11.12
C GLU A 74 -6.07 -12.06 9.63
N ILE A 75 -5.47 -11.00 9.10
CA ILE A 75 -5.58 -10.65 7.68
C ILE A 75 -4.82 -11.67 6.82
N ALA A 76 -3.62 -12.08 7.24
CA ALA A 76 -2.85 -13.13 6.58
C ALA A 76 -3.61 -14.47 6.57
N ALA A 77 -4.27 -14.83 7.69
CA ALA A 77 -5.12 -16.00 7.76
C ALA A 77 -6.35 -15.88 6.84
N TYR A 78 -6.97 -14.70 6.74
CA TYR A 78 -8.05 -14.44 5.80
C TYR A 78 -7.60 -14.67 4.34
N LEU A 79 -6.47 -14.10 3.92
CA LEU A 79 -5.96 -14.25 2.55
C LEU A 79 -5.57 -15.70 2.22
N ARG A 80 -4.92 -16.42 3.15
CA ARG A 80 -4.66 -17.86 3.00
C ARG A 80 -5.97 -18.66 2.90
N GLY A 81 -6.96 -18.33 3.72
CA GLY A 81 -8.28 -18.96 3.66
C GLY A 81 -9.02 -18.75 2.33
N LEU A 82 -8.73 -17.67 1.60
CA LEU A 82 -9.28 -17.47 0.25
C LEU A 82 -8.75 -18.49 -0.75
N VAL A 83 -7.48 -18.90 -0.63
CA VAL A 83 -6.88 -19.90 -1.51
C VAL A 83 -7.66 -21.22 -1.43
N ALA A 84 -7.86 -21.75 -0.22
CA ALA A 84 -8.64 -22.95 -0.02
C ALA A 84 -10.12 -22.78 -0.41
N ARG A 85 -10.75 -21.66 0.00
CA ARG A 85 -12.18 -21.39 -0.26
C ARG A 85 -12.51 -21.33 -1.75
N PHE A 86 -11.58 -20.84 -2.57
CA PHE A 86 -11.75 -20.69 -4.01
C PHE A 86 -10.87 -21.66 -4.81
N ASP A 87 -10.32 -22.70 -4.17
CA ASP A 87 -9.59 -23.80 -4.82
C ASP A 87 -8.42 -23.29 -5.70
N LEU A 88 -7.71 -22.26 -5.23
CA LEU A 88 -6.68 -21.57 -6.00
C LEU A 88 -5.30 -22.24 -5.95
N ASP A 89 -5.10 -23.27 -5.12
CA ASP A 89 -3.79 -23.91 -4.92
C ASP A 89 -3.15 -24.33 -6.26
N ARG A 90 -3.94 -24.92 -7.17
CA ARG A 90 -3.47 -25.34 -8.50
C ARG A 90 -3.10 -24.19 -9.45
N HIS A 91 -3.54 -22.98 -9.14
CA HIS A 91 -3.28 -21.79 -9.96
C HIS A 91 -2.17 -20.92 -9.38
N ILE A 92 -1.52 -21.31 -8.28
CA ILE A 92 -0.52 -20.49 -7.61
C ILE A 92 0.83 -21.22 -7.58
N ALA A 93 1.85 -20.60 -8.15
CA ALA A 93 3.24 -21.00 -8.00
C ALA A 93 3.94 -20.05 -7.01
N LEU A 94 4.17 -20.55 -5.80
CA LEU A 94 4.94 -19.86 -4.76
C LEU A 94 6.45 -20.00 -5.02
N SER A 95 7.26 -19.21 -4.31
CA SER A 95 8.73 -19.19 -4.45
C SER A 95 9.19 -19.10 -5.91
N THR A 96 8.49 -18.29 -6.70
CA THR A 96 8.74 -18.08 -8.12
C THR A 96 8.80 -16.58 -8.38
N ALA A 97 10.01 -16.04 -8.45
CA ALA A 97 10.25 -14.62 -8.69
C ALA A 97 10.32 -14.33 -10.19
N VAL A 98 9.48 -13.41 -10.67
CA VAL A 98 9.60 -12.86 -12.02
C VAL A 98 10.81 -11.94 -12.09
N THR A 99 11.68 -12.18 -13.07
CA THR A 99 12.92 -11.42 -13.29
C THR A 99 12.89 -10.56 -14.55
N GLY A 100 11.90 -10.75 -15.42
CA GLY A 100 11.68 -9.91 -16.61
C GLY A 100 10.47 -10.37 -17.43
N ALA A 101 9.98 -9.50 -18.31
CA ALA A 101 8.92 -9.83 -19.25
C ALA A 101 9.12 -9.09 -20.58
N VAL A 102 8.99 -9.79 -21.70
CA VAL A 102 9.17 -9.23 -23.05
C VAL A 102 7.98 -9.58 -23.92
N TRP A 103 7.41 -8.59 -24.60
CA TRP A 103 6.35 -8.77 -25.58
C TRP A 103 6.91 -9.36 -26.88
N ASP A 104 6.36 -10.50 -27.30
CA ASP A 104 6.62 -11.14 -28.59
C ASP A 104 5.54 -10.70 -29.59
N ALA A 105 5.88 -9.71 -30.42
CA ALA A 105 4.94 -9.15 -31.40
C ALA A 105 4.52 -10.15 -32.48
N THR A 106 5.36 -11.14 -32.81
CA THR A 106 5.04 -12.15 -33.83
C THR A 106 4.00 -13.13 -33.31
N ARG A 107 4.06 -13.47 -32.03
CA ARG A 107 3.14 -14.44 -31.39
C ARG A 107 2.02 -13.78 -30.59
N SER A 108 2.04 -12.46 -30.45
CA SER A 108 1.10 -11.68 -29.63
C SER A 108 0.96 -12.20 -28.20
N LEU A 109 2.10 -12.43 -27.54
CA LEU A 109 2.15 -12.89 -26.15
C LEU A 109 3.35 -12.33 -25.39
N TRP A 110 3.30 -12.45 -24.08
CA TRP A 110 4.41 -12.17 -23.18
C TRP A 110 5.25 -13.41 -22.94
N ARG A 111 6.57 -13.27 -23.12
CA ARG A 111 7.59 -14.19 -22.60
C ARG A 111 8.07 -13.65 -21.25
N VAL A 112 7.92 -14.43 -20.20
CA VAL A 112 8.18 -14.01 -18.82
C VAL A 112 9.27 -14.88 -18.25
N GLU A 113 10.36 -14.24 -17.82
CA GLU A 113 11.48 -14.91 -17.18
C GLU A 113 11.22 -15.02 -15.68
N THR A 114 11.53 -16.19 -15.11
CA THR A 114 11.50 -16.42 -13.67
C THR A 114 12.78 -17.11 -13.20
N ASP A 115 13.05 -17.09 -11.91
CA ASP A 115 14.11 -17.89 -11.29
C ASP A 115 13.87 -19.41 -11.34
N ARG A 116 12.70 -19.84 -11.81
CA ARG A 116 12.31 -21.25 -12.00
C ARG A 116 12.18 -21.67 -13.47
N GLY A 117 12.49 -20.78 -14.40
CA GLY A 117 12.40 -21.00 -15.85
C GLY A 117 11.39 -20.07 -16.55
N PRO A 118 11.37 -20.09 -17.89
CA PRO A 118 10.52 -19.20 -18.67
C PRO A 118 9.06 -19.64 -18.64
N LEU A 119 8.16 -18.66 -18.71
CA LEU A 119 6.71 -18.81 -18.84
C LEU A 119 6.21 -17.98 -20.03
N GLU A 120 5.06 -18.36 -20.58
CA GLU A 120 4.42 -17.61 -21.65
C GLU A 120 2.95 -17.35 -21.33
N ALA A 121 2.47 -16.16 -21.68
CA ALA A 121 1.06 -15.82 -21.51
C ALA A 121 0.61 -14.76 -22.50
N ARG A 122 -0.58 -14.93 -23.10
CA ARG A 122 -1.20 -13.89 -23.95
C ARG A 122 -1.44 -12.59 -23.19
N VAL A 123 -1.75 -12.69 -21.90
CA VAL A 123 -2.09 -11.57 -21.01
C VAL A 123 -1.23 -11.64 -19.75
N LEU A 124 -0.67 -10.50 -19.36
CA LEU A 124 0.14 -10.33 -18.16
C LEU A 124 -0.51 -9.30 -17.23
N VAL A 125 -0.78 -9.69 -15.99
CA VAL A 125 -1.37 -8.82 -14.96
C VAL A 125 -0.40 -8.63 -13.80
N SER A 126 0.07 -7.42 -13.58
CA SER A 126 0.90 -7.05 -12.43
C SER A 126 0.03 -6.74 -11.21
N GLY A 127 0.11 -7.58 -10.18
CA GLY A 127 -0.47 -7.39 -8.86
C GLY A 127 0.57 -7.20 -7.75
N MET A 128 1.80 -6.81 -8.11
CA MET A 128 2.98 -6.75 -7.21
C MET A 128 2.84 -5.72 -6.08
N GLY A 129 2.03 -4.67 -6.31
CA GLY A 129 1.89 -3.54 -5.38
C GLY A 129 3.14 -2.66 -5.28
N ALA A 130 2.97 -1.41 -4.84
CA ALA A 130 4.06 -0.43 -4.80
C ALA A 130 4.90 -0.44 -3.50
N LEU A 131 4.39 -1.00 -2.41
CA LEU A 131 4.95 -0.82 -1.06
C LEU A 131 5.57 -2.12 -0.50
N HIS A 132 6.56 -2.66 -1.21
CA HIS A 132 7.22 -3.92 -0.81
C HIS A 132 8.76 -3.86 -0.87
N HIS A 133 9.35 -2.86 -1.53
CA HIS A 133 10.81 -2.63 -1.46
C HIS A 133 11.15 -1.66 -0.32
N PRO A 134 11.89 -2.09 0.71
CA PRO A 134 12.26 -1.24 1.83
C PRO A 134 13.03 0.00 1.39
N ALA A 135 12.68 1.17 1.94
CA ALA A 135 13.47 2.39 1.76
C ALA A 135 14.57 2.42 2.84
N ILE A 136 15.76 1.94 2.50
CA ILE A 136 16.92 1.98 3.41
C ILE A 136 17.53 3.39 3.35
N PRO A 137 17.63 4.11 4.48
CA PRO A 137 18.13 5.48 4.47
C PRO A 137 19.65 5.50 4.27
N ALA A 138 20.15 6.43 3.44
CA ALA A 138 21.58 6.64 3.23
C ALA A 138 22.21 7.39 4.43
N ILE A 139 22.32 6.72 5.58
CA ILE A 139 22.97 7.25 6.78
C ILE A 139 24.42 6.74 6.81
N PRO A 140 25.44 7.60 6.96
CA PRO A 140 26.82 7.15 7.12
C PRO A 140 26.95 6.13 8.25
N GLY A 141 27.73 5.07 8.03
CA GLY A 141 27.97 4.02 9.02
C GLY A 141 26.78 3.10 9.31
N LEU A 142 25.64 3.19 8.60
CA LEU A 142 24.47 2.34 8.89
C LEU A 142 24.82 0.84 8.94
N HIS A 143 25.63 0.38 8.00
CA HIS A 143 26.05 -1.02 7.90
C HIS A 143 27.22 -1.41 8.83
N SER A 144 27.77 -0.48 9.61
CA SER A 144 28.81 -0.78 10.60
C SER A 144 28.26 -1.07 12.00
N PHE A 145 26.96 -0.93 12.23
CA PHE A 145 26.31 -1.29 13.48
C PHE A 145 26.49 -2.79 13.76
N LEU A 146 26.99 -3.15 14.94
CA LEU A 146 27.30 -4.54 15.31
C LEU A 146 26.10 -5.31 15.86
N GLY A 147 25.07 -4.61 16.35
CA GLY A 147 23.84 -5.21 16.82
C GLY A 147 22.88 -5.58 15.68
N PRO A 148 21.75 -6.25 15.98
CA PRO A 148 20.72 -6.52 14.99
C PRO A 148 20.17 -5.25 14.34
N LEU A 149 20.15 -5.24 13.00
CA LEU A 149 19.66 -4.16 12.17
C LEU A 149 18.70 -4.70 11.12
N PHE A 150 17.44 -4.29 11.17
CA PHE A 150 16.44 -4.74 10.21
C PHE A 150 15.37 -3.69 9.93
N HIS A 151 14.78 -3.78 8.74
CA HIS A 151 13.61 -2.99 8.36
C HIS A 151 12.33 -3.65 8.87
N THR A 152 11.31 -2.85 9.17
CA THR A 152 10.01 -3.36 9.67
C THR A 152 9.37 -4.44 8.79
N SER A 153 9.58 -4.41 7.48
CA SER A 153 9.06 -5.41 6.53
C SER A 153 9.91 -6.69 6.41
N ALA A 154 11.03 -6.77 7.12
CA ALA A 154 11.92 -7.92 7.20
C ALA A 154 12.21 -8.20 8.68
N TRP A 155 11.14 -8.23 9.48
CA TRP A 155 11.23 -8.35 10.93
C TRP A 155 11.85 -9.68 11.35
N ASP A 156 12.90 -9.63 12.16
CA ASP A 156 13.56 -10.83 12.69
C ASP A 156 12.95 -11.21 14.05
N HIS A 157 12.14 -12.28 14.05
CA HIS A 157 11.51 -12.82 15.27
C HIS A 157 12.50 -13.52 16.21
N GLY A 158 13.73 -13.79 15.76
CA GLY A 158 14.79 -14.39 16.57
C GLY A 158 15.50 -13.40 17.50
N VAL A 159 15.27 -12.09 17.33
CA VAL A 159 15.94 -11.05 18.12
C VAL A 159 15.13 -10.69 19.36
N PRO A 160 15.59 -11.02 20.58
CA PRO A 160 14.89 -10.64 21.80
C PRO A 160 15.04 -9.13 22.06
N LEU A 161 13.91 -8.45 22.29
CA LEU A 161 13.89 -7.01 22.58
C LEU A 161 13.81 -6.68 24.08
N LYS A 162 13.42 -7.65 24.90
CA LYS A 162 13.23 -7.45 26.34
C LYS A 162 14.49 -6.87 26.99
N ASP A 163 14.30 -5.80 27.76
CA ASP A 163 15.36 -5.09 28.50
C ASP A 163 16.49 -4.47 27.62
N LYS A 164 16.38 -4.53 26.28
CA LYS A 164 17.36 -3.96 25.34
C LYS A 164 17.18 -2.45 25.14
N ARG A 165 18.25 -1.80 24.68
CA ARG A 165 18.26 -0.43 24.15
C ARG A 165 17.93 -0.48 22.65
N VAL A 166 16.73 -0.07 22.28
CA VAL A 166 16.23 -0.17 20.90
C VAL A 166 16.11 1.21 20.27
N GLY A 167 16.72 1.38 19.10
CA GLY A 167 16.52 2.57 18.26
C GLY A 167 15.50 2.30 17.18
N VAL A 168 14.60 3.26 16.92
CA VAL A 168 13.66 3.19 15.80
C VAL A 168 13.83 4.44 14.95
N ILE A 169 14.19 4.27 13.67
CA ILE A 169 14.33 5.37 12.71
C ILE A 169 13.07 5.47 11.87
N GLY A 170 12.39 6.62 11.93
CA GLY A 170 11.17 6.90 11.19
C GLY A 170 9.91 6.88 12.06
N THR A 171 8.92 7.69 11.66
CA THR A 171 7.66 7.93 12.39
C THR A 171 6.44 7.76 11.50
N GLY A 172 6.55 6.88 10.51
CA GLY A 172 5.46 6.54 9.59
C GLY A 172 4.43 5.58 10.19
N ALA A 173 3.60 4.98 9.32
CA ALA A 173 2.58 4.01 9.72
C ALA A 173 3.16 2.78 10.42
N SER A 174 4.35 2.30 10.04
CA SER A 174 4.98 1.18 10.75
C SER A 174 5.36 1.55 12.18
N ALA A 175 5.96 2.72 12.38
CA ALA A 175 6.42 3.17 13.70
C ALA A 175 5.26 3.43 14.67
N ILE A 176 4.14 3.98 14.19
CA ILE A 176 2.99 4.29 15.06
C ILE A 176 2.34 3.02 15.66
N GLN A 177 2.55 1.88 15.01
CA GLN A 177 2.09 0.56 15.44
C GLN A 177 3.17 -0.18 16.23
N LEU A 178 4.41 -0.15 15.75
CA LEU A 178 5.54 -0.83 16.38
C LEU A 178 5.91 -0.25 17.74
N VAL A 179 6.08 1.08 17.83
CA VAL A 179 6.59 1.72 19.04
C VAL A 179 5.72 1.41 20.25
N PRO A 180 4.38 1.53 20.19
CA PRO A 180 3.52 1.13 21.31
C PRO A 180 3.60 -0.35 21.67
N ALA A 181 3.81 -1.22 20.68
CA ALA A 181 3.89 -2.65 20.91
C ALA A 181 5.16 -3.06 21.67
N ILE A 182 6.31 -2.43 21.37
CA ILE A 182 7.60 -2.83 21.98
C ILE A 182 8.02 -1.96 23.16
N ALA A 183 7.56 -0.71 23.25
CA ALA A 183 7.95 0.22 24.32
C ALA A 183 7.73 -0.28 25.75
N PRO A 184 6.71 -1.13 26.05
CA PRO A 184 6.55 -1.70 27.37
C PRO A 184 7.60 -2.74 27.78
N GLU A 185 8.24 -3.38 26.80
CA GLU A 185 9.10 -4.57 27.02
C GLU A 185 10.59 -4.23 26.95
N VAL A 186 10.96 -3.19 26.20
CA VAL A 186 12.35 -2.77 26.02
C VAL A 186 12.88 -1.98 27.23
N GLY A 187 14.16 -2.12 27.53
CA GLY A 187 14.81 -1.39 28.62
C GLY A 187 14.87 0.12 28.34
N ARG A 188 15.16 0.49 27.08
CA ARG A 188 15.10 1.87 26.61
C ARG A 188 14.74 1.92 25.13
N LEU A 189 13.91 2.88 24.72
CA LEU A 189 13.60 3.14 23.31
C LEU A 189 14.04 4.55 22.92
N VAL A 190 14.73 4.69 21.80
CA VAL A 190 15.01 5.99 21.19
C VAL A 190 14.32 6.05 19.83
N LEU A 191 13.36 6.96 19.67
CA LEU A 191 12.65 7.19 18.42
C LEU A 191 13.26 8.40 17.70
N PHE A 192 13.84 8.16 16.53
CA PHE A 192 14.43 9.20 15.69
C PHE A 192 13.39 9.70 14.68
N GLN A 193 12.89 10.90 14.93
CA GLN A 193 11.84 11.55 14.16
C GLN A 193 12.41 12.66 13.28
N ARG A 194 12.29 12.50 11.96
CA ARG A 194 12.58 13.60 11.01
C ARG A 194 11.43 14.61 10.92
N THR A 195 10.20 14.13 10.88
CA THR A 195 9.00 14.99 10.80
C THR A 195 7.86 14.30 11.53
N ALA A 196 7.15 15.03 12.40
CA ALA A 196 6.00 14.49 13.11
C ALA A 196 4.83 14.19 12.15
N PRO A 197 4.15 13.04 12.26
CA PRO A 197 2.93 12.75 11.53
C PRO A 197 1.70 13.37 12.21
N TRP A 198 0.64 13.61 11.43
CA TRP A 198 -0.70 13.85 12.00
C TRP A 198 -1.27 12.53 12.52
N VAL A 199 -1.71 12.52 13.78
CA VAL A 199 -2.32 11.35 14.43
C VAL A 199 -3.75 11.66 14.87
N MET A 200 -4.68 10.80 14.50
CA MET A 200 -6.08 10.84 14.92
C MET A 200 -6.41 9.67 15.84
N PRO A 201 -7.44 9.80 16.68
CA PRO A 201 -7.93 8.68 17.47
C PRO A 201 -8.35 7.51 16.58
N ARG A 202 -7.98 6.28 16.98
CA ARG A 202 -8.31 5.07 16.22
C ARG A 202 -9.70 4.55 16.59
N HIS A 203 -10.08 4.68 17.86
CA HIS A 203 -11.30 4.11 18.44
C HIS A 203 -11.42 2.61 18.15
N ASP A 204 -10.31 1.89 18.26
CA ASP A 204 -10.31 0.45 18.01
C ASP A 204 -11.09 -0.28 19.11
N ARG A 205 -11.82 -1.33 18.71
CA ARG A 205 -12.71 -2.07 19.61
C ARG A 205 -12.70 -3.56 19.27
N PRO A 206 -12.70 -4.45 20.27
CA PRO A 206 -12.95 -5.87 20.04
C PRO A 206 -14.38 -6.08 19.54
N ILE A 207 -14.55 -7.02 18.62
CA ILE A 207 -15.84 -7.50 18.14
C ILE A 207 -16.07 -8.84 18.85
N GLY A 208 -16.86 -8.81 19.94
CA GLY A 208 -17.11 -10.01 20.74
C GLY A 208 -17.93 -11.08 20.01
N ALA A 209 -17.89 -12.31 20.54
CA ALA A 209 -18.58 -13.48 19.97
C ALA A 209 -20.08 -13.25 19.64
N PRO A 210 -20.89 -12.54 20.45
CA PRO A 210 -22.29 -12.26 20.09
C PRO A 210 -22.44 -11.47 18.79
N LEU A 211 -21.59 -10.48 18.57
CA LEU A 211 -21.63 -9.64 17.38
C LEU A 211 -21.07 -10.38 16.14
N GLN A 212 -20.02 -11.19 16.33
CA GLN A 212 -19.53 -12.10 15.29
C GLN A 212 -20.60 -13.12 14.87
N ALA A 213 -21.31 -13.72 15.83
CA ALA A 213 -22.42 -14.63 15.56
C ALA A 213 -23.57 -13.95 14.82
N LEU A 214 -23.89 -12.69 15.16
CA LEU A 214 -24.85 -11.88 14.41
C LEU A 214 -24.40 -11.69 12.95
N PHE A 215 -23.15 -11.30 12.72
CA PHE A 215 -22.63 -11.10 11.36
C PHE A 215 -22.52 -12.40 10.55
N HIS A 216 -22.34 -13.53 11.23
CA HIS A 216 -22.37 -14.85 10.60
C HIS A 216 -23.80 -15.24 10.19
N ARG A 217 -24.78 -15.09 11.09
CA ARG A 217 -26.18 -15.49 10.87
C ARG A 217 -26.96 -14.54 9.98
N LEU A 218 -26.66 -13.25 10.02
CA LEU A 218 -27.38 -12.20 9.31
C LEU A 218 -26.46 -11.42 8.37
N PRO A 219 -26.22 -11.93 7.13
CA PRO A 219 -25.39 -11.25 6.14
C PRO A 219 -25.82 -9.81 5.85
N ALA A 220 -27.10 -9.49 5.99
CA ALA A 220 -27.65 -8.14 5.84
C ALA A 220 -27.05 -7.15 6.86
N ALA A 221 -26.92 -7.53 8.14
CA ALA A 221 -26.31 -6.68 9.17
C ALA A 221 -24.86 -6.35 8.83
N ARG A 222 -24.09 -7.35 8.37
CA ARG A 222 -22.72 -7.15 7.89
C ARG A 222 -22.65 -6.22 6.68
N ARG A 223 -23.57 -6.37 5.72
CA ARG A 223 -23.65 -5.50 4.54
C ARG A 223 -23.99 -4.06 4.91
N LEU A 224 -24.93 -3.85 5.84
CA LEU A 224 -25.29 -2.53 6.35
C LEU A 224 -24.13 -1.86 7.07
N LEU A 225 -23.40 -2.59 7.94
CA LEU A 225 -22.20 -2.07 8.58
C LEU A 225 -21.16 -1.64 7.55
N ARG A 226 -20.84 -2.51 6.59
CA ARG A 226 -19.87 -2.20 5.52
C ARG A 226 -20.33 -1.00 4.69
N ALA A 227 -21.62 -0.90 4.36
CA ALA A 227 -22.19 0.22 3.61
C ALA A 227 -22.10 1.54 4.40
N GLY A 228 -22.42 1.52 5.69
CA GLY A 228 -22.27 2.70 6.56
C GLY A 228 -20.82 3.17 6.66
N GLN A 229 -19.88 2.24 6.85
CA GLN A 229 -18.44 2.55 6.86
C GLN A 229 -17.95 3.11 5.52
N PHE A 230 -18.43 2.54 4.41
CA PHE A 230 -18.12 3.01 3.05
C PHE A 230 -18.63 4.43 2.83
N TRP A 231 -19.92 4.69 3.05
CA TRP A 231 -20.53 5.98 2.77
C TRP A 231 -20.03 7.09 3.69
N LEU A 232 -19.74 6.80 4.95
CA LEU A 232 -19.13 7.77 5.86
C LEU A 232 -17.78 8.28 5.31
N ARG A 233 -16.94 7.38 4.79
CA ARG A 233 -15.63 7.72 4.23
C ARG A 233 -15.73 8.40 2.87
N GLU A 234 -16.67 7.99 2.02
CA GLU A 234 -16.95 8.67 0.75
C GLU A 234 -17.46 10.10 0.98
N ALA A 235 -18.33 10.31 1.99
CA ALA A 235 -18.81 11.62 2.36
C ALA A 235 -17.67 12.55 2.82
N GLN A 236 -16.74 12.03 3.63
CA GLN A 236 -15.54 12.78 4.05
C GLN A 236 -14.69 13.23 2.85
N ALA A 237 -14.47 12.36 1.87
CA ALA A 237 -13.74 12.73 0.66
C ALA A 237 -14.48 13.76 -0.19
N ALA A 238 -15.78 13.56 -0.40
CA ALA A 238 -16.63 14.44 -1.18
C ALA A 238 -16.75 15.85 -0.55
N SER A 239 -16.69 15.94 0.77
CA SER A 239 -16.78 17.22 1.49
C SER A 239 -15.50 18.07 1.45
N GLY A 240 -14.44 17.62 0.76
CA GLY A 240 -13.22 18.39 0.57
C GLY A 240 -12.10 18.08 1.56
N PHE A 241 -12.12 16.90 2.20
CA PHE A 241 -11.02 16.42 3.05
C PHE A 241 -9.72 16.16 2.27
N THR A 242 -9.83 15.95 0.95
CA THR A 242 -8.69 15.80 0.02
C THR A 242 -8.20 17.13 -0.54
N ARG A 243 -8.72 18.27 -0.05
CA ARG A 243 -8.34 19.64 -0.45
C ARG A 243 -8.08 20.50 0.78
N VAL A 244 -7.38 21.62 0.61
CA VAL A 244 -7.25 22.62 1.69
C VAL A 244 -8.63 23.25 1.93
N SER A 245 -9.25 22.98 3.07
CA SER A 245 -10.63 23.39 3.34
C SER A 245 -10.87 23.77 4.81
N GLY A 246 -12.09 24.22 5.14
CA GLY A 246 -12.49 24.40 6.54
C GLY A 246 -12.45 23.10 7.35
N LEU A 247 -12.76 21.96 6.71
CA LEU A 247 -12.73 20.64 7.36
C LEU A 247 -11.32 20.20 7.72
N THR A 248 -10.31 20.47 6.89
CA THR A 248 -8.93 20.13 7.24
C THR A 248 -8.45 20.92 8.45
N ARG A 249 -8.90 22.19 8.62
CA ARG A 249 -8.62 22.98 9.84
C ARG A 249 -9.29 22.41 11.08
N LEU A 250 -10.53 21.94 10.98
CA LEU A 250 -11.21 21.26 12.09
C LEU A 250 -10.50 19.95 12.45
N ALA A 251 -10.04 19.19 11.46
CA ALA A 251 -9.26 17.98 11.68
C ALA A 251 -7.89 18.28 12.33
N GLU A 252 -7.20 19.35 11.92
CA GLU A 252 -5.98 19.85 12.60
C GLU A 252 -6.25 20.15 14.07
N ALA A 253 -7.34 20.86 14.38
CA ALA A 253 -7.73 21.18 15.74
C ALA A 253 -8.04 19.93 16.56
N ALA A 254 -8.77 18.97 15.99
CA ALA A 254 -9.09 17.69 16.62
C ALA A 254 -7.83 16.85 16.91
N SER A 255 -6.90 16.77 15.96
CA SER A 255 -5.62 16.06 16.15
C SER A 255 -4.75 16.75 17.21
N ARG A 256 -4.66 18.09 17.19
CA ARG A 256 -3.95 18.85 18.24
C ARG A 256 -4.60 18.69 19.61
N TYR A 257 -5.93 18.54 19.68
CA TYR A 257 -6.61 18.23 20.92
C TYR A 257 -6.28 16.82 21.42
N HIS A 258 -6.30 15.82 20.53
CA HIS A 258 -5.87 14.45 20.85
C HIS A 258 -4.45 14.40 21.42
N LEU A 259 -3.50 15.07 20.75
CA LEU A 259 -2.12 15.21 21.23
C LEU A 259 -2.06 15.87 22.62
N ARG A 260 -2.77 17.00 22.82
CA ARG A 260 -2.79 17.71 24.10
C ARG A 260 -3.38 16.88 25.23
N ARG A 261 -4.36 16.03 24.94
CA ARG A 261 -5.01 15.17 25.92
C ARG A 261 -4.12 14.01 26.38
N GLN A 262 -3.23 13.51 25.51
CA GLN A 262 -2.38 12.36 25.80
C GLN A 262 -0.97 12.72 26.24
N ILE A 263 -0.46 13.90 25.87
CA ILE A 263 0.86 14.39 26.30
C ILE A 263 0.70 15.63 27.18
N SER A 264 1.08 15.50 28.45
CA SER A 264 1.10 16.61 29.41
C SER A 264 2.27 17.57 29.15
N ASP A 265 3.47 17.04 28.85
CA ASP A 265 4.70 17.80 28.64
C ASP A 265 4.60 18.75 27.42
N PRO A 266 4.64 20.08 27.62
CA PRO A 266 4.65 21.07 26.53
C PRO A 266 5.81 20.90 25.55
N ALA A 267 7.01 20.52 26.00
CA ALA A 267 8.19 20.39 25.16
C ALA A 267 8.05 19.20 24.20
N LEU A 268 7.61 18.04 24.72
CA LEU A 268 7.29 16.88 23.89
C LEU A 268 6.15 17.16 22.90
N ARG A 269 5.10 17.90 23.31
CA ARG A 269 4.03 18.31 22.39
C ARG A 269 4.53 19.16 21.23
N ALA A 270 5.45 20.09 21.47
CA ALA A 270 6.02 20.93 20.42
C ALA A 270 6.76 20.07 19.38
N LYS A 271 7.53 19.06 19.83
CA LYS A 271 8.23 18.11 18.95
C LYS A 271 7.28 17.22 18.15
N LEU A 272 6.07 16.96 18.63
CA LEU A 272 5.06 16.11 18.00
C LEU A 272 4.06 16.86 17.12
N ALA A 273 4.15 18.19 17.05
CA ALA A 273 3.28 19.01 16.21
C ALA A 273 3.80 19.03 14.76
N PRO A 274 3.02 18.57 13.76
CA PRO A 274 3.46 18.58 12.37
C PRO A 274 3.56 20.01 11.79
N PRO A 275 4.57 20.30 10.95
CA PRO A 275 4.76 21.61 10.32
C PRO A 275 4.01 21.79 8.99
N TYR A 276 3.15 20.84 8.60
CA TYR A 276 2.47 20.81 7.31
C TYR A 276 0.96 20.58 7.48
N ARG A 277 0.17 20.82 6.42
CA ARG A 277 -1.30 20.71 6.50
C ARG A 277 -1.79 19.28 6.71
N PHE A 278 -2.86 19.14 7.47
CA PHE A 278 -3.50 17.85 7.69
C PHE A 278 -3.98 17.22 6.38
N GLY A 279 -3.70 15.93 6.19
CA GLY A 279 -4.04 15.19 4.96
C GLY A 279 -2.95 15.20 3.87
N CYS A 280 -1.93 16.07 3.97
CA CYS A 280 -0.85 16.12 2.97
C CYS A 280 -0.03 14.82 2.91
N LYS A 281 0.23 14.22 4.08
CA LYS A 281 0.68 12.81 4.19
C LYS A 281 -0.48 11.96 4.68
N ARG A 282 -0.34 10.63 4.58
CA ARG A 282 -1.30 9.71 5.21
C ARG A 282 -1.49 10.09 6.67
N VAL A 283 -2.73 10.38 7.05
CA VAL A 283 -3.09 10.61 8.45
C VAL A 283 -3.02 9.28 9.16
N LEU A 284 -2.27 9.22 10.25
CA LEU A 284 -2.13 8.00 11.02
C LEU A 284 -3.24 7.94 12.08
N ILE A 285 -3.66 6.73 12.43
CA ILE A 285 -4.66 6.51 13.48
C ILE A 285 -4.05 5.67 14.60
N SER A 286 -4.06 6.21 15.82
CA SER A 286 -3.56 5.50 17.00
C SER A 286 -4.06 6.15 18.28
N ASP A 287 -4.47 5.31 19.22
CA ASP A 287 -4.78 5.71 20.60
C ASP A 287 -3.59 5.47 21.54
N ASP A 288 -2.60 4.66 21.12
CA ASP A 288 -1.51 4.16 21.97
C ASP A 288 -0.16 4.83 21.70
N TYR A 289 -0.01 5.51 20.55
CA TYR A 289 1.26 6.13 20.15
C TYR A 289 1.75 7.23 21.09
N TYR A 290 0.92 8.23 21.35
CA TYR A 290 1.32 9.30 22.26
C TYR A 290 1.55 8.79 23.70
N PRO A 291 0.69 7.93 24.28
CA PRO A 291 0.99 7.28 25.55
C PRO A 291 2.34 6.55 25.56
N ALA A 292 2.69 5.84 24.49
CA ALA A 292 3.99 5.17 24.38
C ALA A 292 5.16 6.17 24.41
N LEU A 293 5.05 7.31 23.75
CA LEU A 293 6.09 8.35 23.77
C LEU A 293 6.20 9.10 25.10
N ALA A 294 5.16 9.08 25.93
CA ALA A 294 5.17 9.67 27.26
C ALA A 294 5.80 8.75 28.32
N ARG A 295 6.15 7.50 27.98
CA ARG A 295 6.74 6.55 28.92
C ARG A 295 8.15 7.00 29.33
N PRO A 296 8.56 6.73 30.60
CA PRO A 296 9.86 7.16 31.10
C PRO A 296 11.04 6.49 30.39
N ASN A 297 10.86 5.30 29.81
CA ASN A 297 11.89 4.58 29.07
C ASN A 297 11.99 4.98 27.59
N VAL A 298 11.20 5.96 27.12
CA VAL A 298 11.16 6.37 25.72
C VAL A 298 11.73 7.78 25.55
N THR A 299 12.65 7.94 24.60
CA THR A 299 13.25 9.23 24.24
C THR A 299 12.90 9.56 22.78
N LEU A 300 12.36 10.76 22.52
CA LEU A 300 12.11 11.27 21.18
C LEU A 300 13.25 12.22 20.75
N GLU A 301 13.98 11.82 19.71
CA GLU A 301 15.03 12.62 19.08
C GLU A 301 14.56 13.22 17.76
N THR A 302 14.59 14.54 17.65
CA THR A 302 14.17 15.28 16.43
C THR A 302 15.33 15.89 15.66
N GLY A 303 16.56 15.76 16.17
CA GLY A 303 17.77 16.24 15.50
C GLY A 303 18.12 15.39 14.28
N ARG A 304 19.04 15.90 13.45
CA ARG A 304 19.60 15.14 12.34
C ARG A 304 20.55 14.06 12.88
N ILE A 305 20.41 12.83 12.38
CA ILE A 305 21.41 11.78 12.59
C ILE A 305 22.66 12.12 11.77
N ARG A 306 23.83 12.11 12.41
CA ARG A 306 25.13 12.33 11.76
C ARG A 306 25.68 11.04 11.16
N THR A 307 25.77 10.00 11.97
CA THR A 307 26.29 8.68 11.59
C THR A 307 25.76 7.62 12.54
N VAL A 308 25.67 6.39 12.05
CA VAL A 308 25.57 5.19 12.90
C VAL A 308 26.99 4.74 13.23
N THR A 309 27.19 4.25 14.45
CA THR A 309 28.45 3.69 14.96
C THR A 309 28.26 2.20 15.25
N PRO A 310 29.35 1.44 15.47
CA PRO A 310 29.27 0.03 15.87
C PRO A 310 28.31 -0.26 17.03
N ASP A 311 28.15 0.67 17.96
CA ASP A 311 27.41 0.51 19.22
C ASP A 311 26.20 1.45 19.37
N GLY A 312 25.83 2.23 18.34
CA GLY A 312 24.75 3.20 18.48
C GLY A 312 24.59 4.20 17.35
N VAL A 313 23.97 5.33 17.68
CA VAL A 313 23.67 6.43 16.75
C VAL A 313 24.19 7.75 17.32
N ILE A 314 24.96 8.49 16.52
CA ILE A 314 25.41 9.84 16.88
C ILE A 314 24.58 10.89 16.15
N MET A 315 24.02 11.82 16.93
CA MET A 315 23.29 12.99 16.45
C MET A 315 24.25 14.09 15.96
N ALA A 316 23.73 15.02 15.16
CA ALA A 316 24.51 16.14 14.63
C ALA A 316 25.07 17.08 15.72
N ASP A 317 24.41 17.16 16.87
CA ASP A 317 24.85 17.91 18.05
C ASP A 317 25.90 17.16 18.89
N GLY A 318 26.34 15.98 18.45
CA GLY A 318 27.35 15.17 19.12
C GLY A 318 26.80 14.20 20.17
N ARG A 319 25.50 14.25 20.51
CA ARG A 319 24.91 13.29 21.44
C ARG A 319 24.97 11.88 20.87
N HIS A 320 25.46 10.95 21.67
CA HIS A 320 25.54 9.53 21.34
C HIS A 320 24.41 8.77 22.04
N HIS A 321 23.67 7.96 21.29
CA HIS A 321 22.69 7.02 21.80
C HIS A 321 23.22 5.60 21.61
N PRO A 322 23.73 4.95 22.66
CA PRO A 322 24.11 3.54 22.62
C PRO A 322 22.87 2.66 22.45
N LEU A 323 22.93 1.72 21.52
CA LEU A 323 21.82 0.83 21.14
C LEU A 323 22.30 -0.61 21.03
N ASP A 324 21.43 -1.55 21.39
CA ASP A 324 21.64 -2.98 21.17
C ASP A 324 20.96 -3.44 19.87
N VAL A 325 19.86 -2.79 19.48
CA VAL A 325 19.07 -3.12 18.27
C VAL A 325 18.67 -1.83 17.55
N LEU A 326 18.74 -1.83 16.22
CA LEU A 326 18.32 -0.71 15.39
C LEU A 326 17.26 -1.14 14.37
N VAL A 327 16.07 -0.56 14.48
CA VAL A 327 14.94 -0.85 13.59
C VAL A 327 14.71 0.30 12.61
N LEU A 328 14.60 -0.03 11.33
CA LEU A 328 14.25 0.92 10.27
C LEU A 328 12.74 0.86 10.00
N ALA A 329 12.02 1.88 10.46
CA ALA A 329 10.61 2.14 10.14
C ALA A 329 10.51 3.24 9.08
N THR A 330 11.35 3.14 8.04
CA THR A 330 11.66 4.19 7.06
C THR A 330 10.79 4.12 5.80
N GLY A 331 9.88 3.16 5.71
CA GLY A 331 8.90 3.05 4.64
C GLY A 331 9.43 2.28 3.44
N PHE A 332 8.86 2.56 2.27
CA PHE A 332 9.13 1.82 1.05
C PHE A 332 9.44 2.77 -0.10
N ASP A 333 10.16 2.26 -1.10
CA ASP A 333 10.37 2.93 -2.38
C ASP A 333 9.25 2.54 -3.35
N PRO A 334 8.28 3.44 -3.64
CA PRO A 334 7.16 3.14 -4.52
C PRO A 334 7.55 3.00 -5.99
N THR A 335 8.69 3.54 -6.43
CA THR A 335 9.13 3.47 -7.83
C THR A 335 10.00 2.23 -8.10
N ALA A 336 10.70 1.73 -7.09
CA ALA A 336 11.55 0.53 -7.19
C ALA A 336 10.80 -0.70 -7.69
N SER A 337 9.54 -0.89 -7.26
CA SER A 337 8.72 -2.06 -7.59
C SER A 337 8.54 -2.30 -9.09
N LEU A 338 8.59 -1.21 -9.87
CA LEU A 338 8.37 -1.26 -11.32
C LEU A 338 9.66 -1.00 -12.11
N ALA A 339 10.69 -0.43 -11.47
CA ALA A 339 12.02 -0.27 -12.05
C ALA A 339 12.86 -1.55 -12.01
N ARG A 340 12.59 -2.46 -11.05
CA ARG A 340 13.42 -3.66 -10.82
C ARG A 340 13.03 -4.87 -11.66
N VAL A 341 11.80 -4.94 -12.16
CA VAL A 341 11.37 -5.98 -13.11
C VAL A 341 11.33 -5.35 -14.50
N PRO A 342 12.30 -5.64 -15.39
CA PRO A 342 12.30 -5.11 -16.74
C PRO A 342 11.10 -5.67 -17.52
N VAL A 343 10.12 -4.82 -17.78
CA VAL A 343 8.99 -5.10 -18.68
C VAL A 343 9.27 -4.38 -20.00
N VAL A 344 9.34 -5.14 -21.09
CA VAL A 344 9.68 -4.66 -22.43
C VAL A 344 8.48 -4.88 -23.34
N GLY A 345 7.87 -3.78 -23.77
CA GLY A 345 6.73 -3.77 -24.68
C GLY A 345 7.14 -3.81 -26.16
N ARG A 346 6.30 -3.21 -27.01
CA ARG A 346 6.51 -3.12 -28.45
C ARG A 346 7.82 -2.39 -28.79
N ASP A 347 8.47 -2.80 -29.87
CA ASP A 347 9.70 -2.16 -30.41
C ASP A 347 10.85 -2.04 -29.39
N GLY A 348 10.89 -2.93 -28.39
CA GLY A 348 11.91 -2.92 -27.34
C GLY A 348 11.72 -1.82 -26.29
N LEU A 349 10.54 -1.19 -26.23
CA LEU A 349 10.25 -0.12 -25.28
C LEU A 349 10.21 -0.66 -23.85
N ILE A 350 11.15 -0.22 -23.01
CA ILE A 350 11.20 -0.61 -21.59
C ILE A 350 10.22 0.26 -20.79
N LEU A 351 9.41 -0.33 -19.92
CA LEU A 351 8.39 0.36 -19.12
C LEU A 351 8.94 1.53 -18.30
N ALA A 352 10.09 1.32 -17.66
CA ALA A 352 10.79 2.38 -16.92
C ALA A 352 11.17 3.57 -17.83
N ARG A 353 11.53 3.33 -19.10
CA ARG A 353 11.80 4.39 -20.08
C ARG A 353 10.53 5.05 -20.59
N ALA A 354 9.46 4.28 -20.80
CA ALA A 354 8.16 4.79 -21.22
C ALA A 354 7.58 5.79 -20.21
N TRP A 355 7.82 5.56 -18.91
CA TRP A 355 7.50 6.55 -17.89
C TRP A 355 8.49 7.71 -17.87
N GLY A 356 9.79 7.47 -18.03
CA GLY A 356 10.79 8.54 -18.01
C GLY A 356 10.65 9.42 -16.76
N GLU A 357 10.37 10.71 -16.95
CA GLU A 357 10.10 11.63 -15.83
C GLU A 357 8.66 11.58 -15.31
N ARG A 358 7.71 10.98 -16.04
CA ARG A 358 6.27 11.01 -15.75
C ARG A 358 5.67 9.60 -15.73
N VAL A 359 5.57 9.04 -14.52
CA VAL A 359 4.87 7.76 -14.30
C VAL A 359 3.38 7.95 -14.58
N ALA A 360 2.86 7.21 -15.56
CA ALA A 360 1.47 7.32 -15.99
C ALA A 360 0.95 6.00 -16.57
N ALA A 361 -0.34 5.75 -16.40
CA ALA A 361 -1.05 4.64 -17.02
C ALA A 361 -2.47 5.10 -17.33
N HIS A 362 -3.01 4.70 -18.48
CA HIS A 362 -4.40 4.91 -18.82
C HIS A 362 -5.29 4.22 -17.76
N ARG A 363 -6.14 5.02 -17.08
CA ARG A 363 -6.96 4.62 -15.93
C ARG A 363 -6.19 4.05 -14.73
N GLY A 364 -4.87 4.21 -14.71
CA GLY A 364 -4.00 3.55 -13.75
C GLY A 364 -3.87 2.02 -13.94
N VAL A 365 -4.24 1.50 -15.12
CA VAL A 365 -4.28 0.05 -15.39
C VAL A 365 -3.43 -0.35 -16.58
N MET A 366 -3.44 0.39 -17.70
CA MET A 366 -2.71 -0.01 -18.91
C MET A 366 -1.74 1.06 -19.37
N VAL A 367 -0.70 0.68 -20.11
CA VAL A 367 0.31 1.61 -20.63
C VAL A 367 0.41 1.45 -22.14
N ALA A 368 0.33 2.55 -22.88
CA ALA A 368 0.51 2.55 -24.34
C ALA A 368 1.90 2.00 -24.71
N GLY A 369 1.97 1.10 -25.70
CA GLY A 369 3.18 0.38 -26.07
C GLY A 369 3.39 -0.94 -25.33
N PHE A 370 2.48 -1.32 -24.41
CA PHE A 370 2.54 -2.57 -23.63
C PHE A 370 1.24 -3.36 -23.81
N PRO A 371 1.06 -4.05 -24.96
CA PRO A 371 -0.17 -4.76 -25.25
C PRO A 371 -0.46 -5.87 -24.26
N ASN A 372 -1.73 -6.05 -23.90
CA ASN A 372 -2.19 -7.08 -22.95
C ASN A 372 -1.51 -7.04 -21.57
N PHE A 373 -0.86 -5.93 -21.21
CA PHE A 373 -0.28 -5.71 -19.89
C PHE A 373 -1.20 -4.85 -19.03
N PHE A 374 -1.60 -5.39 -17.88
CA PHE A 374 -2.49 -4.73 -16.94
C PHE A 374 -1.83 -4.58 -15.57
N MET A 375 -2.08 -3.48 -14.89
CA MET A 375 -1.60 -3.18 -13.55
C MET A 375 -2.77 -3.05 -12.58
N LEU A 376 -2.70 -3.76 -11.46
CA LEU A 376 -3.60 -3.62 -10.33
C LEU A 376 -2.90 -2.81 -9.25
N LEU A 377 -3.57 -1.78 -8.75
CA LEU A 377 -2.96 -0.69 -7.98
C LEU A 377 -1.79 -0.01 -8.70
N GLY A 378 -1.96 0.26 -10.00
CA GLY A 378 -1.02 1.06 -10.78
C GLY A 378 -0.99 2.54 -10.35
N PRO A 379 -0.21 3.37 -11.09
CA PRO A 379 -0.03 4.79 -10.77
C PRO A 379 -1.35 5.53 -10.56
N ASN A 380 -1.38 6.42 -9.57
CA ASN A 380 -2.53 7.28 -9.25
C ASN A 380 -3.85 6.55 -8.90
N THR A 381 -3.78 5.35 -8.34
CA THR A 381 -4.96 4.57 -7.91
C THR A 381 -5.02 4.31 -6.41
N GLY A 382 -4.01 4.74 -5.65
CA GLY A 382 -4.02 4.72 -4.19
C GLY A 382 -5.05 5.68 -3.58
N LEU A 383 -5.41 5.44 -2.32
CA LEU A 383 -6.42 6.23 -1.61
C LEU A 383 -5.93 6.72 -0.24
N GLY A 384 -6.37 7.93 0.12
CA GLY A 384 -6.15 8.52 1.44
C GLY A 384 -7.34 8.36 2.42
N HIS A 385 -8.53 8.02 1.95
CA HIS A 385 -9.77 8.08 2.75
C HIS A 385 -10.53 6.74 2.87
N ASN A 386 -10.38 5.84 1.91
CA ASN A 386 -11.15 4.59 1.80
C ASN A 386 -10.24 3.38 1.50
N SER A 387 -10.85 2.20 1.37
CA SER A 387 -10.13 0.94 1.14
C SER A 387 -9.62 0.81 -0.29
N VAL A 388 -8.31 0.62 -0.45
CA VAL A 388 -7.69 0.29 -1.76
C VAL A 388 -8.17 -1.04 -2.33
N VAL A 389 -8.70 -1.95 -1.51
CA VAL A 389 -9.31 -3.21 -1.98
C VAL A 389 -10.48 -2.92 -2.92
N LEU A 390 -11.21 -1.82 -2.73
CA LEU A 390 -12.32 -1.44 -3.61
C LEU A 390 -11.83 -0.88 -4.96
N MET A 391 -10.62 -0.34 -5.02
CA MET A 391 -9.96 0.10 -6.25
C MET A 391 -9.47 -1.11 -7.03
N ILE A 392 -8.83 -2.07 -6.35
CA ILE A 392 -8.45 -3.38 -6.91
C ILE A 392 -9.65 -4.03 -7.57
N GLU A 393 -10.78 -4.14 -6.86
CA GLU A 393 -12.00 -4.75 -7.41
C GLU A 393 -12.47 -4.04 -8.69
N ALA A 394 -12.46 -2.70 -8.72
CA ALA A 394 -12.83 -1.94 -9.90
C ALA A 394 -11.89 -2.18 -11.08
N GLN A 395 -10.58 -2.29 -10.82
CA GLN A 395 -9.58 -2.59 -11.85
C GLN A 395 -9.73 -4.02 -12.35
N VAL A 396 -10.00 -5.00 -11.47
CA VAL A 396 -10.26 -6.38 -11.86
C VAL A 396 -11.48 -6.48 -12.78
N GLU A 397 -12.59 -5.81 -12.48
CA GLU A 397 -13.74 -5.78 -13.41
C GLU A 397 -13.37 -5.18 -14.77
N TYR A 398 -12.55 -4.13 -14.79
CA TYR A 398 -12.09 -3.50 -16.02
C TYR A 398 -11.22 -4.44 -16.86
N VAL A 399 -10.27 -5.15 -16.23
CA VAL A 399 -9.48 -6.18 -16.89
C VAL A 399 -10.38 -7.26 -17.46
N LEU A 400 -11.35 -7.76 -16.69
CA LEU A 400 -12.31 -8.76 -17.17
C LEU A 400 -13.15 -8.26 -18.36
N ALA A 401 -13.55 -6.99 -18.37
CA ALA A 401 -14.24 -6.38 -19.51
C ALA A 401 -13.35 -6.38 -20.77
N CYS A 402 -12.06 -6.02 -20.65
CA CYS A 402 -11.12 -6.11 -21.76
C CYS A 402 -10.94 -7.55 -22.26
N LEU A 403 -10.81 -8.52 -21.35
CA LEU A 403 -10.67 -9.94 -21.73
C LEU A 403 -11.94 -10.50 -22.41
N ALA A 404 -13.12 -10.10 -21.93
CA ALA A 404 -14.38 -10.45 -22.56
C ALA A 404 -14.46 -9.89 -24.00
N GLU A 405 -14.01 -8.66 -24.20
CA GLU A 405 -13.98 -8.02 -25.52
C GLU A 405 -13.00 -8.71 -26.47
N MET A 406 -11.78 -9.02 -25.99
CA MET A 406 -10.80 -9.77 -26.76
C MET A 406 -11.36 -11.11 -27.23
N ARG A 407 -12.10 -11.82 -26.38
CA ARG A 407 -12.75 -13.08 -26.76
C ARG A 407 -13.91 -12.87 -27.73
N ALA A 408 -14.73 -11.84 -27.52
CA ALA A 408 -15.91 -11.57 -28.34
C ALA A 408 -15.56 -11.15 -29.79
N ARG A 409 -14.44 -10.45 -29.97
CA ARG A 409 -13.97 -9.96 -31.28
C ARG A 409 -12.74 -10.70 -31.84
N ASP A 410 -12.35 -11.80 -31.20
CA ASP A 410 -11.18 -12.60 -31.58
C ASP A 410 -9.89 -11.77 -31.74
N LEU A 411 -9.57 -10.98 -30.71
CA LEU A 411 -8.41 -10.09 -30.70
C LEU A 411 -7.15 -10.78 -30.15
N ALA A 412 -6.03 -10.60 -30.82
CA ALA A 412 -4.71 -10.97 -30.32
C ALA A 412 -4.26 -10.05 -29.20
N ALA A 413 -4.51 -8.74 -29.35
CA ALA A 413 -4.01 -7.73 -28.44
C ALA A 413 -4.92 -6.53 -28.26
N ILE A 414 -4.85 -5.92 -27.07
CA ILE A 414 -5.49 -4.66 -26.72
C ILE A 414 -4.49 -3.76 -25.97
N GLU A 415 -4.44 -2.48 -26.34
CA GLU A 415 -3.66 -1.45 -25.64
C GLU A 415 -4.31 -0.06 -25.80
N PRO A 416 -4.14 0.85 -24.83
CA PRO A 416 -4.61 2.22 -24.99
C PRO A 416 -3.79 2.96 -26.06
N THR A 417 -4.40 3.92 -26.74
CA THR A 417 -3.67 4.84 -27.60
C THR A 417 -2.80 5.79 -26.76
N PRO A 418 -1.64 6.25 -27.27
CA PRO A 418 -0.83 7.27 -26.60
C PRO A 418 -1.64 8.54 -26.28
N GLU A 419 -2.54 8.94 -27.17
CA GLU A 419 -3.40 10.12 -27.02
C GLU A 419 -4.41 9.95 -25.87
N ALA A 420 -5.04 8.77 -25.76
CA ALA A 420 -5.96 8.46 -24.68
C ALA A 420 -5.26 8.45 -23.32
N GLN A 421 -4.04 7.89 -23.25
CA GLN A 421 -3.22 7.92 -22.04
C GLN A 421 -2.84 9.37 -21.66
N ALA A 422 -2.39 10.17 -22.61
CA ALA A 422 -2.02 11.56 -22.37
C ALA A 422 -3.22 12.41 -21.89
N ARG A 423 -4.39 12.20 -22.50
CA ARG A 423 -5.65 12.86 -22.12
C ARG A 423 -6.09 12.49 -20.71
N ASP A 424 -6.05 11.21 -20.35
CA ASP A 424 -6.41 10.74 -19.00
C ASP A 424 -5.44 11.32 -17.94
N LEU A 425 -4.13 11.32 -18.23
CA LEU A 425 -3.12 11.93 -17.37
C LEU A 425 -3.35 13.44 -17.18
N ALA A 426 -3.56 14.19 -18.26
CA ALA A 426 -3.79 15.64 -18.18
C ALA A 426 -5.04 15.97 -17.34
N GLY A 427 -6.13 15.22 -17.52
CA GLY A 427 -7.34 15.37 -16.71
C GLY A 427 -7.12 15.04 -15.23
N LEU A 428 -6.29 14.04 -14.95
CA LEU A 428 -5.90 13.65 -13.61
C LEU A 428 -5.03 14.71 -12.92
N GLU A 429 -3.99 15.21 -13.59
CA GLU A 429 -3.10 16.27 -13.08
C GLU A 429 -3.88 17.55 -12.77
N ALA A 430 -4.80 17.95 -13.66
CA ALA A 430 -5.67 19.09 -13.44
C ALA A 430 -6.49 18.96 -12.14
N ARG A 431 -6.98 17.75 -11.83
CA ARG A 431 -7.72 17.46 -10.59
C ARG A 431 -6.82 17.39 -9.36
N LEU A 432 -5.58 16.91 -9.51
CA LEU A 432 -4.60 16.79 -8.41
C LEU A 432 -3.99 18.12 -8.01
N SER A 433 -3.88 19.09 -8.92
CA SER A 433 -3.28 20.42 -8.66
C SER A 433 -3.93 21.15 -7.47
N GLY A 434 -5.25 20.99 -7.31
CA GLY A 434 -6.05 21.55 -6.20
C GLY A 434 -6.08 20.71 -4.93
N SER A 435 -5.36 19.58 -4.89
CA SER A 435 -5.43 18.63 -3.78
C SER A 435 -4.51 19.02 -2.62
N ILE A 436 -4.84 18.50 -1.44
CA ILE A 436 -4.03 18.65 -0.22
C ILE A 436 -2.65 18.00 -0.37
N TRP A 437 -2.50 17.01 -1.26
CA TRP A 437 -1.23 16.33 -1.49
C TRP A 437 -0.25 17.20 -2.29
N GLN A 438 -0.75 18.14 -3.09
CA GLN A 438 0.09 19.10 -3.82
C GLN A 438 0.25 20.42 -3.05
N GLN A 439 -0.79 20.88 -2.36
CA GLN A 439 -0.80 22.20 -1.70
C GLN A 439 -0.53 22.16 -0.18
N GLY A 440 -0.39 20.97 0.40
CA GLY A 440 -0.31 20.79 1.85
C GLY A 440 1.07 21.08 2.47
N GLY A 441 2.08 21.40 1.65
CA GLY A 441 3.41 21.82 2.12
C GLY A 441 4.23 20.70 2.76
N CYS A 442 4.07 19.46 2.31
CA CYS A 442 4.83 18.32 2.81
C CYS A 442 5.56 17.59 1.67
N ALA A 443 6.67 16.93 2.00
CA ALA A 443 7.26 15.92 1.14
C ALA A 443 6.72 14.53 1.52
N SER A 444 5.96 13.90 0.63
CA SER A 444 5.35 12.59 0.82
C SER A 444 5.84 11.59 -0.21
N TRP A 445 5.79 10.29 0.12
CA TRP A 445 6.05 9.21 -0.85
C TRP A 445 5.02 9.18 -1.99
N TYR A 446 3.95 9.96 -1.88
CA TYR A 446 2.98 10.15 -2.96
C TYR A 446 3.55 10.88 -4.17
N GLN A 447 4.65 11.62 -3.98
CA GLN A 447 5.21 12.53 -4.96
C GLN A 447 6.51 12.01 -5.57
N ASP A 448 6.71 12.29 -6.85
CA ASP A 448 7.99 12.10 -7.52
C ASP A 448 9.02 13.19 -7.13
N ALA A 449 10.21 13.11 -7.71
CA ALA A 449 11.28 14.09 -7.49
C ALA A 449 10.91 15.53 -7.90
N ALA A 450 9.94 15.70 -8.79
CA ALA A 450 9.42 17.00 -9.21
C ALA A 450 8.21 17.47 -8.37
N GLY A 451 7.83 16.74 -7.33
CA GLY A 451 6.70 17.08 -6.47
C GLY A 451 5.33 16.76 -7.08
N ARG A 452 5.28 15.95 -8.15
CA ARG A 452 4.02 15.54 -8.79
C ARG A 452 3.48 14.29 -8.12
N ASN A 453 2.18 14.26 -7.86
CA ASN A 453 1.55 13.07 -7.29
C ASN A 453 1.48 11.93 -8.30
N ILE A 454 2.13 10.81 -7.99
CA ILE A 454 2.18 9.58 -8.80
C ILE A 454 1.41 8.41 -8.17
N ALA A 455 0.94 8.57 -6.94
CA ALA A 455 0.40 7.47 -6.14
C ALA A 455 -1.12 7.51 -5.96
N LEU A 456 -1.71 8.69 -5.77
CA LEU A 456 -3.08 8.81 -5.28
C LEU A 456 -4.07 9.23 -6.35
N TRP A 457 -5.29 8.70 -6.23
CA TRP A 457 -6.47 9.11 -6.95
C TRP A 457 -7.13 10.32 -6.26
N PRO A 458 -7.47 11.41 -6.99
CA PRO A 458 -8.06 12.61 -6.40
C PRO A 458 -9.58 12.56 -6.16
N GLY A 459 -10.25 11.49 -6.58
CA GLY A 459 -11.70 11.36 -6.47
C GLY A 459 -12.17 10.40 -5.38
N THR A 460 -13.47 10.14 -5.41
CA THR A 460 -14.11 9.13 -4.56
C THR A 460 -13.97 7.73 -5.18
N VAL A 461 -14.24 6.68 -4.39
CA VAL A 461 -14.28 5.29 -4.89
C VAL A 461 -15.43 5.12 -5.88
N VAL A 462 -16.58 5.77 -5.62
CA VAL A 462 -17.72 5.77 -6.55
C VAL A 462 -17.33 6.34 -7.91
N ALA A 463 -16.60 7.47 -7.92
CA ALA A 463 -16.15 8.10 -9.16
C ALA A 463 -15.19 7.19 -9.94
N TYR A 464 -14.26 6.54 -9.25
CA TYR A 464 -13.33 5.60 -9.89
C TYR A 464 -14.07 4.37 -10.45
N ARG A 465 -14.93 3.73 -9.66
CA ARG A 465 -15.75 2.59 -10.13
C ARG A 465 -16.59 2.92 -11.35
N ARG A 466 -17.15 4.14 -11.41
CA ARG A 466 -17.89 4.59 -12.60
C ARG A 466 -16.98 4.71 -13.82
N ALA A 467 -15.76 5.25 -13.65
CA ALA A 467 -14.78 5.35 -14.72
C ALA A 467 -14.27 3.99 -15.21
N MET A 468 -14.27 2.97 -14.34
CA MET A 468 -13.82 1.61 -14.64
C MET A 468 -14.93 0.66 -15.15
N ARG A 469 -16.18 1.12 -15.26
CA ARG A 469 -17.31 0.19 -15.51
C ARG A 469 -17.32 -0.39 -16.92
N VAL A 470 -17.01 0.43 -17.92
CA VAL A 470 -16.99 0.05 -19.33
C VAL A 470 -15.80 0.74 -19.98
N PRO A 471 -14.84 0.00 -20.58
CA PRO A 471 -13.79 0.61 -21.38
C PRO A 471 -14.39 1.43 -22.53
N ASP A 472 -13.89 2.63 -22.73
CA ASP A 472 -14.20 3.39 -23.94
C ASP A 472 -13.37 2.82 -25.08
N TRP A 473 -13.96 1.96 -25.91
CA TRP A 473 -13.21 1.27 -26.97
C TRP A 473 -12.58 2.22 -28.01
N SER A 474 -12.99 3.49 -28.06
CA SER A 474 -12.33 4.50 -28.90
C SER A 474 -10.95 4.94 -28.36
N ASP A 475 -10.67 4.67 -27.09
CA ASP A 475 -9.36 4.88 -26.46
C ASP A 475 -8.35 3.76 -26.77
N PHE A 476 -8.74 2.72 -27.51
CA PHE A 476 -7.95 1.49 -27.67
C PHE A 476 -7.52 1.20 -29.10
N VAL A 477 -6.31 0.67 -29.23
CA VAL A 477 -5.88 -0.10 -30.39
C VAL A 477 -6.31 -1.56 -30.17
N LEU A 478 -7.14 -2.08 -31.07
CA LEU A 478 -7.62 -3.45 -31.06
C LEU A 478 -6.95 -4.22 -32.20
N THR A 479 -6.09 -5.18 -31.88
CA THR A 479 -5.36 -6.00 -32.87
C THR A 479 -6.07 -7.35 -33.05
N PRO A 480 -6.59 -7.67 -34.25
CA PRO A 480 -7.16 -8.98 -34.56
C PRO A 480 -6.13 -10.13 -34.47
N THR A 481 -6.62 -11.37 -34.32
CA THR A 481 -5.79 -12.60 -34.33
C THR A 481 -5.16 -12.89 -35.67
#